data_AF-A0A959KN06-F1
#
_entry.id   AF-A0A959KN06-F1
#
_cell.length_a   1.000
_cell.length_b   1.000
_cell.length_c   1.000
_cell.angle_alpha   90.00
_cell.angle_beta   90.00
_cell.angle_gamma   90.00
#
_symmetry.space_group_name_H-M   'P 1'
#
loop_
_entity.id
_entity.type
_entity.pdbx_description
1 polymer ?
#
loop_
_entity_poly.entity_id
_entity_poly.type
_entity_poly.pdbx_seq_one_letter_code
_entity_poly.pdbx_strand_id
1 'polypeptide(L)'
;GAVDGQGHALLAGGADAIEAGGDGGGGGGAGGTVVFRFETLLSALSVDLAGGKGASTDNLVDRCYGPGGGGSGGRLLFDGAGLSGIDLDGGAAGVNLNASSACSDPANGATAGTDGQSAFLSDIPGGATPNQPFAIATQPPASINACLDSLLQLSLVATGNSLQYQWQIYQDGSYVNLVEGAEFQGVQSPVLTIPNVPAGLEGAVFRCVLTDLCGDQLHSATT
;
A
#
# COMPACT_ATOMS: atom_id res chain seq x y z
N GLY A 1 -18.19 11.13 -0.93
CA GLY A 1 -17.44 12.25 -1.57
C GLY A 1 -17.83 12.37 -3.04
N ALA A 2 -17.88 13.60 -3.57
CA ALA A 2 -18.22 13.87 -4.98
C ALA A 2 -16.96 14.05 -5.84
N VAL A 3 -17.02 13.62 -7.11
CA VAL A 3 -15.97 13.80 -8.12
C VAL A 3 -16.49 14.67 -9.24
N ASP A 4 -15.73 15.69 -9.63
CA ASP A 4 -15.98 16.52 -10.81
C ASP A 4 -14.95 16.17 -11.89
N GLY A 5 -15.36 15.42 -12.91
CA GLY A 5 -14.45 14.90 -13.93
C GLY A 5 -13.96 15.97 -14.92
N GLN A 6 -14.74 17.02 -15.14
CA GLN A 6 -14.46 18.15 -16.03
C GLN A 6 -14.06 17.74 -17.47
N GLY A 7 -14.48 16.56 -17.92
CA GLY A 7 -14.11 16.01 -19.23
C GLY A 7 -12.67 15.47 -19.29
N HIS A 8 -11.99 15.32 -18.16
CA HIS A 8 -10.67 14.70 -18.09
C HIS A 8 -10.74 13.17 -18.14
N ALA A 9 -9.56 12.55 -18.29
CA ALA A 9 -9.38 11.12 -18.38
C ALA A 9 -8.41 10.62 -17.30
N LEU A 10 -8.72 9.46 -16.73
CA LEU A 10 -7.73 8.65 -16.02
C LEU A 10 -7.03 7.75 -17.05
N LEU A 11 -5.72 7.97 -17.24
CA LEU A 11 -4.92 7.24 -18.21
C LEU A 11 -4.04 6.22 -17.48
N ALA A 12 -4.34 4.94 -17.68
CA ALA A 12 -3.49 3.84 -17.25
C ALA A 12 -3.42 2.75 -18.34
N GLY A 13 -3.64 3.11 -19.61
CA GLY A 13 -3.45 2.23 -20.75
C GLY A 13 -1.99 1.78 -20.91
N GLY A 14 -1.81 0.64 -21.57
CA GLY A 14 -0.51 0.09 -21.89
C GLY A 14 0.16 0.85 -23.04
N ALA A 15 1.49 0.96 -22.99
CA ALA A 15 2.25 1.62 -24.04
C ALA A 15 2.30 0.76 -25.32
N ASP A 16 2.15 1.41 -26.48
CA ASP A 16 2.45 0.80 -27.76
C ASP A 16 3.93 0.43 -27.85
N ALA A 17 4.23 -0.73 -28.41
CA ALA A 17 5.59 -1.15 -28.66
C ALA A 17 6.18 -0.44 -29.89
N ILE A 18 7.45 -0.08 -29.79
CA ILE A 18 8.19 0.59 -30.86
C ILE A 18 8.65 -0.45 -31.89
N GLU A 19 8.60 -0.09 -33.17
CA GLU A 19 9.12 -0.93 -34.25
C GLU A 19 10.62 -1.23 -34.05
N ALA A 20 10.96 -2.51 -33.99
CA ALA A 20 12.35 -2.96 -33.98
C ALA A 20 12.84 -3.06 -35.44
N GLY A 21 13.73 -2.15 -35.84
CA GLY A 21 14.28 -2.11 -37.20
C GLY A 21 15.15 -3.31 -37.55
N GLY A 22 14.52 -4.44 -37.88
CA GLY A 22 15.16 -5.65 -38.42
C GLY A 22 15.48 -6.76 -37.41
N ASP A 23 14.78 -6.81 -36.28
CA ASP A 23 14.71 -7.93 -35.32
C ASP A 23 13.22 -8.18 -34.95
N GLY A 24 12.92 -9.15 -34.08
CA GLY A 24 11.56 -9.41 -33.58
C GLY A 24 10.91 -8.19 -32.92
N GLY A 25 9.62 -8.00 -33.16
CA GLY A 25 8.82 -6.92 -32.58
C GLY A 25 8.55 -7.12 -31.09
N GLY A 26 8.67 -6.07 -30.30
CA GLY A 26 8.25 -6.07 -28.89
C GLY A 26 6.72 -6.16 -28.76
N GLY A 27 6.24 -6.83 -27.71
CA GLY A 27 4.81 -6.87 -27.39
C GLY A 27 4.31 -5.56 -26.78
N GLY A 28 3.04 -5.23 -27.01
CA GLY A 28 2.40 -4.06 -26.41
C GLY A 28 2.24 -4.19 -24.89
N GLY A 29 2.30 -3.07 -24.18
CA GLY A 29 2.12 -3.04 -22.73
C GLY A 29 0.68 -3.39 -22.33
N ALA A 30 0.49 -4.00 -21.15
CA ALA A 30 -0.85 -4.25 -20.62
C ALA A 30 -1.45 -2.97 -20.01
N GLY A 31 -2.77 -2.84 -20.10
CA GLY A 31 -3.54 -1.84 -19.37
C GLY A 31 -3.48 -2.06 -17.86
N GLY A 32 -3.49 -0.98 -17.10
CA GLY A 32 -3.37 -0.97 -15.65
C GLY A 32 -4.67 -1.30 -14.92
N THR A 33 -4.65 -1.14 -13.59
CA THR A 33 -5.85 -1.27 -12.76
C THR A 33 -6.23 0.08 -12.18
N VAL A 34 -7.49 0.47 -12.33
CA VAL A 34 -8.09 1.63 -11.67
C VAL A 34 -9.16 1.15 -10.70
N VAL A 35 -9.02 1.57 -9.44
CA VAL A 35 -10.03 1.38 -8.40
C VAL A 35 -10.59 2.75 -8.06
N PHE A 36 -11.90 2.94 -8.19
CA PHE A 36 -12.53 4.24 -8.05
C PHE A 36 -13.77 4.16 -7.16
N ARG A 37 -13.81 5.01 -6.11
CA ARG A 37 -14.90 5.04 -5.12
C ARG A 37 -15.44 6.46 -4.95
N PHE A 38 -16.72 6.68 -5.23
CA PHE A 38 -17.36 7.99 -5.09
C PHE A 38 -18.88 7.87 -4.87
N GLU A 39 -19.47 8.86 -4.23
CA GLU A 39 -20.93 8.92 -4.02
C GLU A 39 -21.67 9.59 -5.18
N THR A 40 -21.04 10.58 -5.83
CA THR A 40 -21.65 11.33 -6.93
C THR A 40 -20.59 11.74 -7.95
N LEU A 41 -20.88 11.51 -9.23
CA LEU A 41 -20.10 12.06 -10.35
C LEU A 41 -20.82 13.31 -10.88
N LEU A 42 -20.19 14.47 -10.75
CA LEU A 42 -20.77 15.77 -11.09
C LEU A 42 -20.70 16.07 -12.60
N SER A 43 -19.70 15.52 -13.29
CA SER A 43 -19.47 15.69 -14.72
C SER A 43 -18.65 14.53 -15.28
N ALA A 44 -18.58 14.41 -16.61
CA ALA A 44 -17.95 13.28 -17.30
C ALA A 44 -16.47 13.11 -16.89
N LEU A 45 -16.10 11.87 -16.60
CA LEU A 45 -14.73 11.39 -16.37
C LEU A 45 -14.56 10.12 -17.21
N SER A 46 -13.63 10.12 -18.15
CA SER A 46 -13.28 8.94 -18.93
C SER A 46 -12.16 8.14 -18.26
N VAL A 47 -12.05 6.86 -18.62
CA VAL A 47 -11.02 5.96 -18.09
C VAL A 47 -10.46 5.17 -19.25
N ASP A 48 -9.16 5.31 -19.51
CA ASP A 48 -8.44 4.56 -20.54
C ASP A 48 -7.52 3.55 -19.85
N LEU A 49 -7.88 2.27 -19.96
CA LEU A 49 -7.08 1.13 -19.56
C LEU A 49 -6.82 0.19 -20.76
N ALA A 50 -6.81 0.71 -21.99
CA ALA A 50 -6.56 -0.11 -23.17
C ALA A 50 -5.19 -0.80 -23.09
N GLY A 51 -5.07 -1.97 -23.71
CA GLY A 51 -3.77 -2.58 -23.96
C GLY A 51 -3.04 -1.85 -25.09
N GLY A 52 -1.73 -1.76 -24.99
CA GLY A 52 -0.87 -1.19 -26.03
C GLY A 52 -0.77 -2.12 -27.24
N LYS A 53 -0.53 -1.55 -28.41
CA LYS A 53 -0.31 -2.28 -29.66
C LYS A 53 1.06 -2.96 -29.67
N GLY A 54 1.11 -4.17 -30.20
CA GLY A 54 2.36 -4.85 -30.50
C GLY A 54 3.11 -4.20 -31.65
N ALA A 55 4.44 -4.32 -31.65
CA ALA A 55 5.28 -3.70 -32.67
C ALA A 55 5.14 -4.44 -34.00
N SER A 56 4.93 -3.68 -35.07
CA SER A 56 5.06 -4.19 -36.43
C SER A 56 6.54 -4.37 -36.80
N THR A 57 6.78 -5.23 -37.79
CA THR A 57 8.11 -5.56 -38.29
C THR A 57 8.20 -5.28 -39.79
N ASP A 58 9.32 -4.68 -40.20
CA ASP A 58 9.66 -4.50 -41.62
C ASP A 58 10.78 -5.47 -42.01
N ASN A 59 10.38 -6.64 -42.47
CA ASN A 59 11.28 -7.73 -42.82
C ASN A 59 11.88 -7.56 -44.23
N LEU A 60 13.17 -7.88 -44.37
CA LEU A 60 13.80 -8.09 -45.68
C LEU A 60 13.45 -9.49 -46.21
N VAL A 61 13.60 -9.71 -47.52
CA VAL A 61 13.15 -10.93 -48.22
C VAL A 61 13.63 -12.26 -47.62
N ASP A 62 14.78 -12.28 -46.94
CA ASP A 62 15.41 -13.48 -46.35
C ASP A 62 15.26 -13.56 -44.80
N ARG A 63 14.41 -12.73 -44.18
CA ARG A 63 14.24 -12.68 -42.71
C ARG A 63 12.76 -12.74 -42.35
N CYS A 64 12.40 -13.59 -41.38
CA CYS A 64 11.02 -13.77 -40.91
C CYS A 64 10.89 -13.52 -39.41
N TYR A 65 11.29 -12.34 -38.93
CA TYR A 65 11.06 -11.99 -37.53
C TYR A 65 9.56 -11.78 -37.29
N GLY A 66 9.05 -12.26 -36.17
CA GLY A 66 7.64 -12.07 -35.82
C GLY A 66 7.37 -10.67 -35.29
N PRO A 67 6.20 -10.07 -35.59
CA PRO A 67 5.74 -8.88 -34.92
C PRO A 67 5.38 -9.19 -33.46
N GLY A 68 5.19 -8.16 -32.65
CA GLY A 68 4.76 -8.29 -31.28
C GLY A 68 3.26 -8.56 -31.14
N GLY A 69 2.87 -9.34 -30.14
CA GLY A 69 1.47 -9.43 -29.71
C GLY A 69 0.98 -8.13 -29.06
N GLY A 70 -0.33 -7.91 -29.07
CA GLY A 70 -0.94 -6.80 -28.35
C GLY A 70 -1.02 -7.04 -26.85
N GLY A 71 -0.95 -5.98 -26.04
CA GLY A 71 -1.12 -6.07 -24.60
C GLY A 71 -2.59 -6.24 -24.22
N SER A 72 -2.88 -6.92 -23.11
CA SER A 72 -4.27 -7.03 -22.62
C SER A 72 -4.80 -5.69 -22.11
N GLY A 73 -6.10 -5.47 -22.22
CA GLY A 73 -6.78 -4.38 -21.52
C GLY A 73 -6.74 -4.54 -20.00
N GLY A 74 -6.98 -3.45 -19.29
CA GLY A 74 -6.81 -3.35 -17.84
C GLY A 74 -8.01 -3.77 -17.02
N ARG A 75 -8.00 -3.41 -15.74
CA ARG A 75 -9.09 -3.74 -14.79
C ARG A 75 -9.68 -2.49 -14.16
N LEU A 76 -10.99 -2.34 -14.30
CA LEU A 76 -11.74 -1.26 -13.67
C LEU A 76 -12.58 -1.81 -12.51
N LEU A 77 -12.38 -1.29 -11.31
CA LEU A 77 -13.17 -1.59 -10.13
C LEU A 77 -13.84 -0.31 -9.63
N PHE A 78 -15.16 -0.30 -9.53
CA PHE A 78 -15.90 0.93 -9.22
C PHE A 78 -17.20 0.69 -8.44
N ASP A 79 -17.65 1.66 -7.65
CA ASP A 79 -18.84 1.52 -6.78
C ASP A 79 -20.02 2.43 -7.13
N GLY A 80 -19.94 3.22 -8.21
CA GLY A 80 -20.97 4.18 -8.62
C GLY A 80 -21.48 4.00 -10.06
N ALA A 81 -22.68 4.48 -10.34
CA ALA A 81 -23.21 4.60 -11.71
C ALA A 81 -22.74 5.92 -12.36
N GLY A 82 -22.54 5.94 -13.68
CA GLY A 82 -22.37 7.18 -14.45
C GLY A 82 -20.99 7.43 -15.06
N LEU A 83 -20.02 6.53 -14.91
CA LEU A 83 -18.79 6.58 -15.71
C LEU A 83 -19.12 6.32 -17.19
N SER A 84 -18.56 7.13 -18.07
CA SER A 84 -18.74 7.04 -19.53
C SER A 84 -17.40 7.24 -20.23
N GLY A 85 -17.20 6.63 -21.40
CA GLY A 85 -15.91 6.68 -22.07
C GLY A 85 -14.87 5.81 -21.36
N ILE A 86 -15.25 4.57 -21.07
CA ILE A 86 -14.36 3.55 -20.52
C ILE A 86 -13.76 2.80 -21.71
N ASP A 87 -12.45 2.79 -21.82
CA ASP A 87 -11.69 1.96 -22.76
C ASP A 87 -10.98 0.84 -21.99
N LEU A 88 -11.32 -0.40 -22.34
CA LEU A 88 -10.73 -1.62 -21.78
C LEU A 88 -10.22 -2.51 -22.91
N ASP A 89 -10.10 -2.00 -24.14
CA ASP A 89 -9.85 -2.86 -25.28
C ASP A 89 -8.47 -3.52 -25.18
N GLY A 90 -8.37 -4.76 -25.64
CA GLY A 90 -7.08 -5.39 -25.88
C GLY A 90 -6.33 -4.65 -26.98
N GLY A 91 -5.02 -4.49 -26.80
CA GLY A 91 -4.16 -3.90 -27.81
C GLY A 91 -4.12 -4.78 -29.07
N ALA A 92 -4.01 -4.14 -30.24
CA ALA A 92 -3.85 -4.87 -31.49
C ALA A 92 -2.48 -5.58 -31.55
N ALA A 93 -2.42 -6.73 -32.21
CA ALA A 93 -1.14 -7.32 -32.60
C ALA A 93 -0.46 -6.45 -33.67
N GLY A 94 0.88 -6.45 -33.65
CA GLY A 94 1.67 -5.95 -34.76
C GLY A 94 1.56 -6.85 -35.99
N VAL A 95 2.03 -6.37 -37.13
CA VAL A 95 2.05 -7.13 -38.39
C VAL A 95 3.41 -7.03 -39.09
N ASN A 96 3.72 -8.01 -39.93
CA ASN A 96 4.79 -7.94 -40.91
C ASN A 96 4.34 -7.03 -42.06
N LEU A 97 4.99 -5.88 -42.24
CA LEU A 97 4.62 -4.88 -43.24
C LEU A 97 5.03 -5.29 -44.67
N ASN A 98 6.13 -6.05 -44.79
CA ASN A 98 6.66 -6.54 -46.06
C ASN A 98 6.64 -8.08 -46.09
N ALA A 99 5.50 -8.66 -46.46
CA ALA A 99 5.37 -10.11 -46.64
C ALA A 99 6.17 -10.58 -47.88
N SER A 100 7.20 -11.40 -47.65
CA SER A 100 7.90 -12.13 -48.72
C SER A 100 7.29 -13.52 -48.90
N SER A 101 7.62 -14.22 -50.00
CA SER A 101 7.20 -15.61 -50.20
C SER A 101 7.75 -16.58 -49.15
N ALA A 102 8.78 -16.18 -48.40
CA ALA A 102 9.32 -16.93 -47.27
C ALA A 102 8.55 -16.67 -45.96
N CYS A 103 7.83 -15.55 -45.84
CA CYS A 103 7.12 -15.13 -44.62
C CYS A 103 5.67 -14.70 -44.97
N SER A 104 4.84 -15.66 -45.39
CA SER A 104 3.51 -15.39 -45.94
C SER A 104 2.42 -15.07 -44.91
N ASP A 105 2.69 -15.30 -43.62
CA ASP A 105 1.78 -14.94 -42.53
C ASP A 105 2.16 -13.54 -41.99
N PRO A 106 1.30 -12.51 -42.20
CA PRO A 106 1.54 -11.19 -41.67
C PRO A 106 1.55 -11.14 -40.14
N ALA A 107 0.89 -12.06 -39.45
CA ALA A 107 0.86 -12.07 -37.98
C ALA A 107 2.05 -12.85 -37.39
N ASN A 108 2.57 -13.85 -38.11
CA ASN A 108 3.60 -14.79 -37.61
C ASN A 108 3.28 -15.30 -36.19
N GLY A 109 2.00 -15.62 -35.95
CA GLY A 109 1.49 -16.07 -34.65
C GLY A 109 1.24 -14.97 -33.60
N ALA A 110 1.47 -13.69 -33.89
CA ALA A 110 1.09 -12.60 -33.00
C ALA A 110 -0.44 -12.48 -32.91
N THR A 111 -0.93 -12.30 -31.69
CA THR A 111 -2.36 -12.13 -31.39
C THR A 111 -2.62 -10.78 -30.74
N ALA A 112 -3.83 -10.25 -30.92
CA ALA A 112 -4.30 -9.13 -30.11
C ALA A 112 -4.35 -9.53 -28.63
N GLY A 113 -4.26 -8.54 -27.76
CA GLY A 113 -4.52 -8.73 -26.34
C GLY A 113 -6.00 -9.01 -26.10
N THR A 114 -6.31 -9.61 -24.97
CA THR A 114 -7.69 -9.77 -24.51
C THR A 114 -8.20 -8.45 -23.95
N ASP A 115 -9.48 -8.15 -24.14
CA ASP A 115 -10.14 -7.04 -23.48
C ASP A 115 -10.07 -7.19 -21.95
N GLY A 116 -9.94 -6.04 -21.31
CA GLY A 116 -9.98 -5.86 -19.87
C GLY A 116 -11.34 -6.17 -19.27
N GLN A 117 -11.43 -6.03 -17.95
CA GLN A 117 -12.65 -6.35 -17.21
C GLN A 117 -13.04 -5.22 -16.28
N SER A 118 -14.33 -4.89 -16.27
CA SER A 118 -14.93 -4.00 -15.29
C SER A 118 -15.75 -4.79 -14.28
N ALA A 119 -15.63 -4.48 -12.99
CA ALA A 119 -16.49 -5.06 -11.96
C ALA A 119 -16.92 -4.03 -10.92
N PHE A 120 -18.14 -4.22 -10.41
CA PHE A 120 -18.60 -3.45 -9.26
C PHE A 120 -17.85 -3.86 -8.02
N LEU A 121 -17.41 -2.86 -7.26
CA LEU A 121 -16.76 -3.04 -5.98
C LEU A 121 -17.76 -2.75 -4.88
N SER A 122 -18.37 -3.80 -4.33
CA SER A 122 -19.30 -3.65 -3.20
C SER A 122 -18.57 -3.05 -1.99
N ASP A 123 -17.34 -3.49 -1.73
CA ASP A 123 -16.47 -2.94 -0.70
C ASP A 123 -14.98 -3.06 -1.05
N ILE A 124 -14.21 -1.98 -0.90
CA ILE A 124 -12.75 -2.09 -0.70
C ILE A 124 -12.56 -2.63 0.72
N PRO A 125 -11.91 -3.80 0.93
CA PRO A 125 -11.62 -4.29 2.27
C PRO A 125 -10.80 -3.24 3.03
N GLY A 126 -11.45 -2.58 4.00
CA GLY A 126 -10.80 -1.67 4.93
C GLY A 126 -10.54 -2.37 6.26
N GLY A 127 -9.59 -1.84 7.04
CA GLY A 127 -9.49 -2.22 8.44
C GLY A 127 -10.78 -1.86 9.16
N ALA A 128 -11.30 -2.76 10.01
CA ALA A 128 -12.51 -2.50 10.81
C ALA A 128 -12.30 -1.40 11.85
N THR A 129 -11.05 -1.12 12.20
CA THR A 129 -10.63 -0.07 13.13
C THR A 129 -10.06 1.12 12.36
N PRO A 130 -10.64 2.33 12.48
CA PRO A 130 -10.04 3.54 11.90
C PRO A 130 -8.61 3.71 12.39
N ASN A 131 -7.70 4.12 11.49
CA ASN A 131 -6.41 4.62 11.92
C ASN A 131 -6.65 5.92 12.70
N GLN A 132 -6.45 5.88 14.01
CA GLN A 132 -6.63 7.01 14.89
C GLN A 132 -5.26 7.43 15.42
N PRO A 133 -4.83 8.69 15.22
CA PRO A 133 -3.58 9.16 15.79
C PRO A 133 -3.63 8.97 17.31
N PHE A 134 -2.56 8.43 17.86
CA PHE A 134 -2.44 8.20 19.29
C PHE A 134 -1.56 9.24 19.96
N ALA A 135 -1.82 9.49 21.24
CA ALA A 135 -1.12 10.48 22.04
C ALA A 135 -1.13 10.08 23.51
N ILE A 136 -0.10 10.50 24.25
CA ILE A 136 -0.05 10.38 25.71
C ILE A 136 -0.65 11.67 26.29
N ALA A 137 -1.87 11.57 26.83
CA ALA A 137 -2.61 12.69 27.41
C ALA A 137 -2.10 13.06 28.82
N THR A 138 -1.67 12.07 29.59
CA THR A 138 -1.09 12.26 30.93
C THR A 138 0.18 11.46 31.05
N GLN A 139 1.28 12.14 31.39
CA GLN A 139 2.59 11.54 31.63
C GLN A 139 2.71 11.02 33.06
N PRO A 140 3.54 10.00 33.32
CA PRO A 140 3.94 9.68 34.68
C PRO A 140 4.73 10.86 35.29
N PRO A 141 4.77 11.01 36.63
CA PRO A 141 5.53 12.08 37.27
C PRO A 141 7.00 12.06 36.88
N ALA A 142 7.64 13.22 36.74
CA ALA A 142 9.04 13.29 36.31
C ALA A 142 10.07 12.82 37.37
N SER A 143 9.64 12.67 38.61
CA SER A 143 10.43 12.14 39.72
C SER A 143 9.50 11.73 40.86
N ILE A 144 9.79 10.63 41.55
CA ILE A 144 9.01 10.15 42.70
C ILE A 144 9.98 9.76 43.83
N ASN A 145 9.65 10.18 45.05
CA ASN A 145 10.28 9.65 46.25
C ASN A 145 9.38 8.57 46.83
N ALA A 146 9.86 7.32 46.82
CA ALA A 146 9.17 6.19 47.44
C ALA A 146 9.97 5.68 48.64
N CYS A 147 9.26 5.22 49.68
CA CYS A 147 9.90 4.56 50.81
C CYS A 147 10.29 3.13 50.41
N LEU A 148 11.35 2.60 51.02
CA LEU A 148 11.66 1.17 50.95
C LEU A 148 10.43 0.35 51.38
N ASP A 149 10.17 -0.75 50.67
CA ASP A 149 9.05 -1.68 50.91
C ASP A 149 7.65 -1.05 50.77
N SER A 150 7.55 0.17 50.23
CA SER A 150 6.27 0.78 49.90
C SER A 150 5.80 0.38 48.50
N LEU A 151 4.49 0.51 48.29
CA LEU A 151 3.86 0.38 46.97
C LEU A 151 4.14 1.62 46.14
N LEU A 152 4.69 1.45 44.94
CA LEU A 152 4.83 2.50 43.94
C LEU A 152 4.03 2.16 42.68
N GLN A 153 3.35 3.16 42.12
CA GLN A 153 2.64 3.03 40.85
C GLN A 153 3.04 4.17 39.90
N LEU A 154 3.49 3.80 38.70
CA LEU A 154 3.66 4.72 37.58
C LEU A 154 2.49 4.53 36.63
N SER A 155 1.82 5.61 36.27
CA SER A 155 0.67 5.55 35.37
C SER A 155 0.77 6.60 34.28
N LEU A 156 0.18 6.28 33.14
CA LEU A 156 -0.04 7.20 32.05
C LEU A 156 -1.45 7.05 31.51
N VAL A 157 -1.94 8.08 30.84
CA VAL A 157 -3.22 8.03 30.13
C VAL A 157 -2.92 8.31 28.66
N ALA A 158 -3.39 7.43 27.78
CA ALA A 158 -3.23 7.57 26.35
C ALA A 158 -4.57 7.51 25.64
N THR A 159 -4.63 8.21 24.51
CA THR A 159 -5.75 8.17 23.56
C THR A 159 -5.30 7.47 22.30
N GLY A 160 -6.18 6.72 21.66
CA GLY A 160 -5.88 5.91 20.47
C GLY A 160 -6.55 4.54 20.60
N ASN A 161 -6.46 3.73 19.54
CA ASN A 161 -7.05 2.38 19.50
C ASN A 161 -5.96 1.32 19.44
N SER A 162 -6.22 0.17 20.06
CA SER A 162 -5.36 -1.02 19.99
C SER A 162 -3.88 -0.74 20.35
N LEU A 163 -3.66 0.10 21.37
CA LEU A 163 -2.34 0.45 21.85
C LEU A 163 -1.74 -0.70 22.67
N GLN A 164 -0.51 -1.07 22.35
CA GLN A 164 0.33 -1.94 23.14
C GLN A 164 1.26 -1.09 24.02
N TYR A 165 1.48 -1.53 25.26
CA TYR A 165 2.34 -0.85 26.22
C TYR A 165 3.54 -1.73 26.53
N GLN A 166 4.69 -1.12 26.77
CA GLN A 166 5.87 -1.80 27.28
C GLN A 166 6.66 -0.85 28.18
N TRP A 167 6.69 -1.12 29.47
CA TRP A 167 7.55 -0.41 30.39
C TRP A 167 9.01 -0.84 30.25
N GLN A 168 9.90 0.14 30.36
CA GLN A 168 11.34 -0.01 30.23
C GLN A 168 12.03 0.68 31.39
N ILE A 169 13.17 0.15 31.78
CA ILE A 169 14.09 0.74 32.74
C ILE A 169 15.41 1.08 32.03
N TYR A 170 16.00 2.23 32.37
CA TYR A 170 17.31 2.61 31.87
C TYR A 170 18.41 1.90 32.66
N GLN A 171 19.21 1.08 31.96
CA GLN A 171 20.34 0.34 32.53
C GLN A 171 21.49 0.29 31.52
N ASP A 172 22.72 0.47 32.01
CA ASP A 172 23.95 0.34 31.21
C ASP A 172 23.97 1.13 29.90
N GLY A 173 23.40 2.34 29.90
CA GLY A 173 23.39 3.22 28.72
C GLY A 173 22.22 3.00 27.76
N SER A 174 21.29 2.10 28.07
CA SER A 174 20.16 1.78 27.19
C SER A 174 18.87 1.52 27.96
N TYR A 175 17.73 1.58 27.26
CA TYR A 175 16.45 1.16 27.83
C TYR A 175 16.21 -0.32 27.57
N VAL A 176 15.91 -1.06 28.63
CA VAL A 176 15.63 -2.50 28.60
C VAL A 176 14.17 -2.72 28.96
N ASN A 177 13.49 -3.62 28.23
CA ASN A 177 12.11 -4.01 28.53
C ASN A 177 12.04 -4.66 29.92
N LEU A 178 11.14 -4.13 30.76
CA LEU A 178 10.77 -4.81 31.99
C LEU A 178 10.02 -6.10 31.66
N VAL A 179 10.30 -7.12 32.45
CA VAL A 179 9.63 -8.42 32.38
C VAL A 179 8.67 -8.53 33.55
N GLU A 180 7.46 -8.99 33.26
CA GLU A 180 6.43 -9.22 34.27
C GLU A 180 6.93 -10.19 35.35
N GLY A 181 6.76 -9.84 36.62
CA GLY A 181 7.25 -10.65 37.73
C GLY A 181 6.82 -10.13 39.09
N ALA A 182 7.46 -10.63 40.15
CA ALA A 182 7.14 -10.24 41.51
C ALA A 182 7.46 -8.76 41.79
N GLU A 183 8.55 -8.25 41.20
CA GLU A 183 9.03 -6.88 41.39
C GLU A 183 8.30 -5.87 40.50
N PHE A 184 8.09 -6.20 39.22
CA PHE A 184 7.42 -5.34 38.25
C PHE A 184 6.13 -5.97 37.76
N GLN A 185 5.01 -5.32 38.01
CA GLN A 185 3.69 -5.78 37.63
C GLN A 185 3.00 -4.84 36.66
N GLY A 186 2.27 -5.38 35.68
CA GLY A 186 1.57 -4.58 34.68
C GLY A 186 2.52 -3.94 33.66
N VAL A 187 3.64 -4.60 33.33
CA VAL A 187 4.67 -4.06 32.43
C VAL A 187 4.16 -3.82 31.01
N GLN A 188 3.03 -4.43 30.63
CA GLN A 188 2.32 -4.23 29.36
C GLN A 188 0.98 -3.51 29.52
N SER A 189 0.84 -2.70 30.57
CA SER A 189 -0.39 -1.96 30.87
C SER A 189 -0.13 -0.46 31.05
N PRO A 190 -1.19 0.39 31.08
CA PRO A 190 -1.05 1.80 31.39
C PRO A 190 -0.50 2.10 32.80
N VAL A 191 -0.43 1.09 33.69
CA VAL A 191 0.04 1.24 35.07
C VAL A 191 1.12 0.20 35.39
N LEU A 192 2.36 0.66 35.61
CA LEU A 192 3.41 -0.16 36.21
C LEU A 192 3.26 -0.12 37.74
N THR A 193 3.22 -1.28 38.37
CA THR A 193 3.15 -1.43 39.83
C THR A 193 4.40 -2.10 40.35
N ILE A 194 5.01 -1.50 41.38
CA ILE A 194 6.15 -2.04 42.12
C ILE A 194 5.68 -2.25 43.56
N PRO A 195 5.31 -3.49 43.96
CA PRO A 195 4.62 -3.75 45.23
C PRO A 195 5.45 -3.45 46.47
N ASN A 196 6.76 -3.72 46.39
CA ASN A 196 7.72 -3.47 47.46
C ASN A 196 8.97 -2.87 46.81
N VAL A 197 9.11 -1.54 46.86
CA VAL A 197 10.27 -0.86 46.26
C VAL A 197 11.56 -1.31 46.94
N PRO A 198 12.53 -1.93 46.23
CA PRO A 198 13.80 -2.33 46.80
C PRO A 198 14.82 -1.18 46.72
N ALA A 199 15.86 -1.23 47.56
CA ALA A 199 16.93 -0.23 47.59
C ALA A 199 17.68 -0.10 46.25
N GLY A 200 17.69 -1.16 45.44
CA GLY A 200 18.35 -1.18 44.13
C GLY A 200 17.69 -0.30 43.05
N LEU A 201 16.51 0.28 43.32
CA LEU A 201 15.83 1.21 42.39
C LEU A 201 16.14 2.68 42.67
N GLU A 202 17.03 2.99 43.61
CA GLU A 202 17.45 4.38 43.82
C GLU A 202 18.10 4.95 42.54
N GLY A 203 17.52 6.03 42.02
CA GLY A 203 17.97 6.66 40.76
C GLY A 203 17.61 5.90 39.48
N ALA A 204 16.80 4.83 39.58
CA ALA A 204 16.29 4.14 38.40
C ALA A 204 15.39 5.06 37.57
N VAL A 205 15.56 5.02 36.24
CA VAL A 205 14.77 5.82 35.30
C VAL A 205 13.85 4.91 34.51
N PHE A 206 12.56 5.23 34.51
CA PHE A 206 11.53 4.44 33.82
C PHE A 206 10.91 5.22 32.65
N ARG A 207 10.46 4.48 31.63
CA ARG A 207 9.57 5.01 30.59
C ARG A 207 8.63 3.91 30.08
N CYS A 208 7.51 4.29 29.49
CA CYS A 208 6.65 3.38 28.75
C CYS A 208 6.73 3.67 27.25
N VAL A 209 6.82 2.62 26.45
CA VAL A 209 6.70 2.67 24.99
C VAL A 209 5.27 2.26 24.62
N LEU A 210 4.59 3.11 23.88
CA LEU A 210 3.28 2.83 23.30
C LEU A 210 3.48 2.52 21.83
N THR A 211 2.95 1.40 21.36
CA THR A 211 2.97 1.00 19.94
C THR A 211 1.55 0.82 19.43
N ASP A 212 1.22 1.39 18.28
CA ASP A 212 -0.07 1.17 17.63
C ASP A 212 -0.07 -0.05 16.69
N LEU A 213 -1.18 -0.28 15.98
CA LEU A 213 -1.31 -1.40 15.03
C LEU A 213 -0.46 -1.25 13.76
N CYS A 214 -0.02 -0.03 13.45
CA CYS A 214 0.83 0.27 12.30
C CYS A 214 2.33 0.15 12.65
N GLY A 215 2.66 0.01 13.93
CA GLY A 215 4.02 -0.07 14.44
C GLY A 215 4.64 1.29 14.81
N ASP A 216 3.86 2.36 14.76
CA ASP A 216 4.30 3.68 15.19
C ASP A 216 4.45 3.72 16.71
N GLN A 217 5.45 4.45 17.20
CA GLN A 217 5.80 4.48 18.62
C GLN A 217 5.80 5.88 19.23
N LEU A 218 5.27 5.97 20.46
CA LEU A 218 5.46 7.12 21.35
C LEU A 218 6.07 6.67 22.67
N HIS A 219 6.91 7.51 23.25
CA HIS A 219 7.50 7.26 24.56
C HIS A 219 6.90 8.20 25.58
N SER A 220 6.62 7.68 26.78
CA SER A 220 6.33 8.55 27.91
C SER A 220 7.56 9.42 28.23
N ALA A 221 7.32 10.51 28.96
CA ALA A 221 8.39 11.17 29.69
C ALA A 221 9.04 10.17 30.65
N THR A 222 10.29 10.45 30.99
CA THR A 222 11.06 9.65 31.95
C THR A 222 10.64 10.00 33.37
N THR A 223 10.52 8.98 34.23
CA THR A 223 10.29 9.09 35.68
C THR A 223 11.52 8.68 36.45
#